data_AF-A0A3A8IW41-F1
#
_entry.id   AF-A0A3A8IW41-F1
#
_cell.length_a   1.000
_cell.length_b   1.000
_cell.length_c   1.000
_cell.angle_alpha   90.00
_cell.angle_beta   90.00
_cell.angle_gamma   90.00
#
_symmetry.space_group_name_H-M   'P 1'
#
loop_
_entity.id
_entity.type
_entity.pdbx_description
1 polymer ?
#
loop_
_entity_poly.entity_id
_entity_poly.type
_entity_poly.pdbx_seq_one_letter_code
_entity_poly.pdbx_strand_id
1 'polypeptide(L)'
;MRTQWIIGGVLGVALAVVPRVLAHFEPEAYETARSFAPSIPYLLIPLSGLLALYFLPRYRRSKALTDEGLQLLSQGRVAAALDKFEASRPLAKSPVIPTYNIGISRLQLWQLSVAERELAGLEARTDLTPRFRELLSASLAMVSAMDGRVALAEKRLSVKTWDGTPHLMAVLASGVVACRTGRWAEALEQLGHSSLQELTGPLRGLREALEAWCQEHLTGEQRPVDAVAVFGEASPDVLEACWPELVTFLLERSGRREAGAL
;
A
#
# COMPACT_ATOMS: atom_id res chain seq x y z
N MET A 1 25.06 -1.11 6.23
CA MET A 1 26.38 -0.77 6.82
C MET A 1 27.14 0.30 6.03
N ARG A 2 27.17 0.30 4.69
CA ARG A 2 27.93 1.28 3.87
C ARG A 2 27.58 2.77 4.11
N THR A 3 26.32 3.09 4.38
CA THR A 3 25.85 4.48 4.56
C THR A 3 26.29 5.12 5.89
N GLN A 4 26.54 4.32 6.93
CA GLN A 4 26.98 4.82 8.25
C GLN A 4 28.44 5.29 8.22
N TRP A 5 29.29 4.65 7.43
CA TRP A 5 30.68 5.06 7.21
C TRP A 5 30.78 6.37 6.42
N ILE A 6 29.87 6.59 5.47
CA ILE A 6 29.81 7.83 4.70
C ILE A 6 29.38 9.00 5.61
N ILE A 7 28.36 8.81 6.45
CA ILE A 7 27.92 9.85 7.40
C ILE A 7 29.03 10.15 8.41
N GLY A 8 29.69 9.13 8.97
CA GLY A 8 30.81 9.31 9.89
C GLY A 8 32.02 10.00 9.23
N GLY A 9 32.33 9.64 7.97
CA GLY A 9 33.37 10.28 7.19
C GLY A 9 33.06 11.73 6.85
N VAL A 10 31.83 12.05 6.44
CA VAL A 10 31.40 13.42 6.15
C VAL A 10 31.38 14.28 7.42
N LEU A 11 30.92 13.74 8.55
CA LEU A 11 30.98 14.46 9.84
C LEU A 11 32.43 14.71 10.27
N GLY A 12 33.30 13.71 10.11
CA GLY A 12 34.73 13.83 10.41
C GLY A 12 35.43 14.86 9.54
N VAL A 13 35.12 14.89 8.24
CA VAL A 13 35.65 15.88 7.30
C VAL A 13 35.10 17.27 7.60
N ALA A 14 33.80 17.42 7.88
CA ALA A 14 33.21 18.71 8.24
C ALA A 14 33.82 19.27 9.53
N LEU A 15 33.98 18.44 10.56
CA LEU A 15 34.61 18.84 11.82
C LEU A 15 36.11 19.14 11.69
N ALA A 16 36.81 18.56 10.70
CA ALA A 16 38.23 18.82 10.47
C ALA A 16 38.50 20.00 9.51
N VAL A 17 37.64 20.22 8.52
CA VAL A 17 37.83 21.21 7.44
C VAL A 17 37.21 22.55 7.78
N VAL A 18 36.00 22.57 8.34
CA VAL A 18 35.27 23.83 8.66
C VAL A 18 36.06 24.72 9.62
N PRO A 19 36.69 24.21 10.70
CA PRO A 19 37.52 25.05 11.57
C PRO A 19 38.76 25.62 10.85
N ARG A 20 39.39 24.85 9.95
CA ARG A 20 40.55 25.33 9.18
C ARG A 20 40.19 26.41 8.17
N VAL A 21 39.01 26.31 7.56
CA VAL A 21 38.51 27.35 6.65
C VAL A 21 38.14 28.60 7.44
N LEU A 22 37.46 28.47 8.59
CA LEU A 22 37.14 29.59 9.48
C LEU A 22 38.40 30.31 9.99
N ALA A 23 39.49 29.57 10.29
CA ALA A 23 40.77 30.16 10.71
C ALA A 23 41.40 31.10 9.68
N HIS A 24 41.06 30.96 8.40
CA HIS A 24 41.58 31.80 7.32
C HIS A 24 40.81 33.12 7.18
N PHE A 25 39.54 33.16 7.56
CA PHE A 25 38.66 34.32 7.37
C PHE A 25 38.35 35.08 8.68
N GLU A 26 38.23 34.38 9.80
CA GLU A 26 37.97 34.97 11.13
C GLU A 26 38.75 34.21 12.22
N PRO A 27 39.95 34.70 12.61
CA PRO A 27 40.80 34.03 13.61
C PRO A 27 40.12 33.85 14.98
N GLU A 28 39.29 34.82 15.39
CA GLU A 28 38.54 34.77 16.67
C GLU A 28 37.42 33.70 16.65
N ALA A 29 36.79 33.49 15.49
CA ALA A 29 35.79 32.43 15.29
C ALA A 29 36.42 31.03 15.34
N TYR A 30 37.68 30.91 14.91
CA TYR A 30 38.46 29.67 15.02
C TYR A 30 38.81 29.31 16.45
N GLU A 31 39.27 30.26 17.28
CA GLU A 31 39.54 29.97 18.70
C GLU A 31 38.26 29.58 19.44
N THR A 32 37.15 30.26 19.13
CA THR A 32 35.83 29.91 19.66
C THR A 32 35.43 28.49 19.21
N ALA A 33 35.48 28.18 17.92
CA ALA A 33 35.15 26.84 17.40
C ALA A 33 36.08 25.73 17.94
N ARG A 34 37.37 26.03 18.12
CA ARG A 34 38.39 25.12 18.69
C ARG A 34 38.14 24.83 20.17
N SER A 35 37.59 25.79 20.92
CA SER A 35 37.20 25.57 22.32
C SER A 35 35.99 24.64 22.46
N PHE A 36 35.08 24.64 21.48
CA PHE A 36 33.92 23.74 21.44
C PHE A 36 34.25 22.36 20.83
N ALA A 37 35.19 22.28 19.89
CA ALA A 37 35.58 21.06 19.18
C ALA A 37 35.89 19.82 20.08
N PRO A 38 36.63 19.93 21.20
CA PRO A 38 36.87 18.78 22.08
C PRO A 38 35.62 18.36 22.87
N SER A 39 34.65 19.24 23.05
CA SER A 39 33.41 19.01 23.83
C SER A 39 32.27 18.43 22.98
N ILE A 40 32.31 18.64 21.66
CA ILE A 40 31.30 18.16 20.70
C ILE A 40 31.09 16.62 20.77
N PRO A 41 32.13 15.77 20.80
CA PRO A 41 31.95 14.32 20.95
C PRO A 41 31.26 13.94 22.25
N TYR A 42 31.60 14.61 23.36
CA TYR A 42 31.03 14.34 24.68
C TYR A 42 29.57 14.78 24.81
N LEU A 43 29.07 15.67 23.93
CA LEU A 43 27.66 16.05 23.86
C LEU A 43 26.88 15.23 22.82
N LEU A 44 27.48 14.97 21.65
CA LEU A 44 26.83 14.22 20.57
C LEU A 44 26.68 12.73 20.85
N ILE A 45 27.64 12.10 21.53
CA ILE A 45 27.57 10.67 21.88
C ILE A 45 26.41 10.38 22.84
N PRO A 46 26.25 11.07 23.99
CA PRO A 46 25.11 10.82 24.87
C PRO A 46 23.79 11.23 24.21
N LEU A 47 23.75 12.32 23.43
CA LEU A 47 22.55 12.71 22.70
C LEU A 47 22.13 11.66 21.67
N SER A 48 23.06 11.13 20.88
CA SER A 48 22.79 10.06 19.92
C SER A 48 22.40 8.75 20.60
N GLY A 49 23.00 8.45 21.76
CA GLY A 49 22.60 7.34 22.63
C GLY A 49 21.15 7.48 23.14
N LEU A 50 20.78 8.67 23.63
CA LEU A 50 19.41 8.96 24.09
C LEU A 50 18.40 8.90 22.94
N LEU A 51 18.72 9.47 21.78
CA LEU A 51 17.89 9.37 20.59
C LEU A 51 17.74 7.92 20.14
N ALA A 52 18.80 7.12 20.17
CA ALA A 52 18.75 5.70 19.83
C ALA A 52 17.88 4.91 20.84
N LEU A 53 18.03 5.15 22.14
CA LEU A 53 17.21 4.51 23.18
C LEU A 53 15.73 4.87 23.05
N TYR A 54 15.42 6.08 22.61
CA TYR A 54 14.03 6.51 22.39
C TYR A 54 13.44 5.95 21.07
N PHE A 55 14.13 6.14 19.94
CA PHE A 55 13.58 5.82 18.62
C PHE A 55 13.71 4.34 18.23
N LEU A 56 14.74 3.62 18.69
CA LEU A 56 14.99 2.24 18.26
C LEU A 56 13.91 1.27 18.75
N PRO A 57 13.46 1.28 20.03
CA PRO A 57 12.37 0.42 20.47
C PRO A 57 11.05 0.75 19.77
N ARG A 58 10.79 2.05 19.55
CA ARG A 58 9.60 2.53 18.83
C ARG A 58 9.57 2.01 17.40
N TYR A 59 10.68 2.14 16.67
CA TYR A 59 10.80 1.65 15.30
C TYR A 59 10.68 0.13 15.20
N ARG A 60 11.31 -0.61 16.12
CA ARG A 60 11.19 -2.08 16.19
C ARG A 60 9.74 -2.50 16.43
N ARG A 61 9.03 -1.81 17.32
CA ARG A 61 7.60 -2.07 17.58
C ARG A 61 6.72 -1.74 16.38
N SER A 62 6.96 -0.63 15.70
CA SER A 62 6.23 -0.29 14.45
C SER A 62 6.44 -1.36 13.38
N LYS A 63 7.68 -1.82 13.20
CA LYS A 63 8.00 -2.91 12.28
C LYS A 63 7.27 -4.20 12.66
N ALA A 64 7.36 -4.64 13.92
CA ALA A 64 6.69 -5.84 14.39
C ALA A 64 5.17 -5.81 14.13
N LEU A 65 4.51 -4.69 14.44
CA LEU A 65 3.09 -4.50 14.14
C LEU A 65 2.79 -4.54 12.64
N THR A 66 3.69 -3.99 11.81
CA THR A 66 3.53 -4.02 10.36
C THR A 66 3.69 -5.45 9.81
N ASP A 67 4.67 -6.20 10.30
CA ASP A 67 4.91 -7.60 9.91
C ASP A 67 3.72 -8.49 10.35
N GLU A 68 3.21 -8.31 11.58
CA GLU A 68 1.97 -8.96 12.06
C GLU A 68 0.77 -8.60 11.18
N GLY A 69 0.60 -7.32 10.83
CA GLY A 69 -0.48 -6.87 9.97
C GLY A 69 -0.41 -7.49 8.57
N LEU A 70 0.77 -7.59 7.97
CA LEU A 70 0.97 -8.24 6.67
C LEU A 70 0.66 -9.74 6.73
N GLN A 71 1.02 -10.41 7.83
CA GLN A 71 0.68 -11.81 8.05
C GLN A 71 -0.83 -12.03 8.20
N LEU A 72 -1.52 -11.16 8.94
CA LEU A 72 -2.98 -11.21 9.07
C LEU A 72 -3.67 -10.96 7.72
N LEU A 73 -3.16 -10.01 6.94
CA LEU A 73 -3.70 -9.70 5.63
C LEU A 73 -3.57 -10.88 4.65
N SER A 74 -2.44 -11.60 4.66
CA SER A 74 -2.27 -12.79 3.82
C SER A 74 -3.17 -13.96 4.24
N GLN A 75 -3.63 -13.98 5.49
CA GLN A 75 -4.64 -14.91 6.01
C GLN A 75 -6.08 -14.46 5.69
N GLY A 76 -6.27 -13.30 5.03
CA GLY A 76 -7.58 -12.71 4.77
C GLY A 76 -8.24 -12.03 5.97
N ARG A 77 -7.52 -11.86 7.09
CA ARG A 77 -8.02 -11.22 8.33
C ARG A 77 -7.85 -9.71 8.27
N VAL A 78 -8.63 -9.04 7.42
CA VAL A 78 -8.38 -7.66 6.98
C VAL A 78 -8.59 -6.63 8.11
N ALA A 79 -9.64 -6.73 8.92
CA ALA A 79 -9.90 -5.81 10.03
C ALA A 79 -8.83 -5.93 11.12
N ALA A 80 -8.41 -7.16 11.44
CA ALA A 80 -7.32 -7.38 12.38
C ALA A 80 -5.98 -6.82 11.85
N ALA A 81 -5.71 -6.95 10.55
CA ALA A 81 -4.54 -6.34 9.92
C ALA A 81 -4.58 -4.81 9.99
N LEU A 82 -5.74 -4.22 9.71
CA LEU A 82 -5.99 -2.78 9.81
C LEU A 82 -5.67 -2.24 11.22
N ASP A 83 -6.16 -2.89 12.28
CA ASP A 83 -5.86 -2.50 13.66
C ASP A 83 -4.35 -2.44 13.93
N LYS A 84 -3.60 -3.41 13.39
CA LYS A 84 -2.13 -3.46 13.53
C LYS A 84 -1.45 -2.32 12.79
N PHE A 85 -1.89 -2.00 11.57
CA PHE A 85 -1.34 -0.89 10.80
C PHE A 85 -1.67 0.48 11.41
N GLU A 86 -2.87 0.66 11.96
CA GLU A 86 -3.24 1.87 12.67
C GLU A 86 -2.40 2.06 13.94
N ALA A 87 -2.16 0.98 14.69
CA ALA A 87 -1.27 1.00 15.85
C ALA A 87 0.21 1.23 15.47
N SER A 88 0.65 0.80 14.28
CA SER A 88 2.03 0.96 13.82
C SER A 88 2.34 2.39 13.33
N ARG A 89 1.34 3.09 12.78
CA ARG A 89 1.44 4.43 12.18
C ARG A 89 2.09 5.48 13.08
N PRO A 90 1.65 5.71 14.34
CA PRO A 90 2.30 6.71 15.19
C PRO A 90 3.75 6.31 15.49
N LEU A 91 4.05 5.01 15.58
CA LEU A 91 5.36 4.49 15.96
C LEU A 91 6.40 4.53 14.82
N ALA A 92 5.94 4.70 13.59
CA ALA A 92 6.79 4.60 12.41
C ALA A 92 7.74 5.80 12.26
N LYS A 93 8.92 5.54 11.69
CA LYS A 93 9.86 6.61 11.28
C LYS A 93 9.27 7.45 10.14
N SER A 94 8.54 6.81 9.24
CA SER A 94 7.82 7.44 8.14
C SER A 94 6.41 6.85 8.09
N PRO A 95 5.35 7.68 7.97
CA PRO A 95 3.99 7.17 7.92
C PRO A 95 3.63 6.55 6.57
N VAL A 96 4.50 6.62 5.55
CA VAL A 96 4.21 6.18 4.17
C VAL A 96 3.73 4.73 4.11
N ILE A 97 4.48 3.78 4.69
CA ILE A 97 4.14 2.36 4.63
C ILE A 97 2.88 2.04 5.45
N PRO A 98 2.76 2.47 6.72
CA PRO A 98 1.52 2.27 7.47
C PRO A 98 0.28 2.89 6.79
N THR A 99 0.37 4.14 6.31
CA THR A 99 -0.74 4.81 5.62
C THR A 99 -1.15 4.06 4.35
N TYR A 100 -0.20 3.58 3.56
CA TYR A 100 -0.50 2.77 2.39
C TYR A 100 -1.20 1.47 2.77
N ASN A 101 -0.69 0.73 3.76
CA ASN A 101 -1.29 -0.53 4.20
C ASN A 101 -2.68 -0.34 4.82
N ILE A 102 -2.92 0.77 5.53
CA ILE A 102 -4.24 1.18 6.00
C ILE A 102 -5.16 1.39 4.79
N GLY A 103 -4.72 2.16 3.79
CA GLY A 103 -5.49 2.39 2.56
C GLY A 103 -5.87 1.09 1.84
N ILE A 104 -4.93 0.16 1.69
CA ILE A 104 -5.20 -1.17 1.10
C ILE A 104 -6.17 -1.99 1.94
N SER A 105 -6.02 -2.00 3.27
CA SER A 105 -6.94 -2.74 4.15
C SER A 105 -8.36 -2.16 4.07
N ARG A 106 -8.49 -0.84 4.04
CA ARG A 106 -9.78 -0.15 3.87
C ARG A 106 -10.40 -0.45 2.50
N LEU A 107 -9.60 -0.55 1.43
CA LEU A 107 -10.05 -1.00 0.11
C LEU A 107 -10.60 -2.43 0.16
N GLN A 108 -9.91 -3.36 0.82
CA GLN A 108 -10.37 -4.75 0.96
C GLN A 108 -11.61 -4.91 1.85
N LEU A 109 -11.90 -3.92 2.69
CA LEU A 109 -13.16 -3.81 3.44
C LEU A 109 -14.24 -3.03 2.67
N TRP A 110 -14.00 -2.74 1.39
CA TRP A 110 -14.88 -1.98 0.50
C TRP A 110 -15.18 -0.55 0.96
N GLN A 111 -14.40 0.00 1.89
CA GLN A 111 -14.53 1.38 2.38
C GLN A 111 -13.82 2.36 1.43
N LEU A 112 -14.30 2.42 0.18
CA LEU A 112 -13.60 3.07 -0.94
C LEU A 112 -13.26 4.54 -0.69
N SER A 113 -14.19 5.33 -0.13
CA SER A 113 -13.95 6.76 0.14
C SER A 113 -12.87 6.99 1.21
N VAL A 114 -12.77 6.08 2.19
CA VAL A 114 -11.75 6.16 3.25
C VAL A 114 -10.40 5.70 2.69
N ALA A 115 -10.40 4.61 1.92
CA ALA A 115 -9.22 4.10 1.23
C ALA A 115 -8.62 5.16 0.29
N GLU A 116 -9.46 5.84 -0.50
CA GLU A 116 -9.02 6.91 -1.39
C GLU A 116 -8.36 8.03 -0.60
N ARG A 117 -8.95 8.48 0.51
CA ARG A 117 -8.40 9.59 1.30
C ARG A 117 -7.02 9.27 1.85
N GLU A 118 -6.84 8.07 2.41
CA GLU A 118 -5.55 7.62 2.95
C GLU A 118 -4.49 7.49 1.84
N LEU A 119 -4.85 6.90 0.69
CA LEU A 119 -3.93 6.71 -0.44
C LEU A 119 -3.61 8.03 -1.15
N ALA A 120 -4.61 8.85 -1.47
CA ALA A 120 -4.41 10.14 -2.14
C ALA A 120 -3.60 11.12 -1.28
N GLY A 121 -3.70 11.01 0.06
CA GLY A 121 -2.84 11.76 0.98
C GLY A 121 -1.35 11.49 0.80
N LEU A 122 -0.97 10.35 0.22
CA LEU A 122 0.42 10.04 -0.11
C LEU A 122 0.88 10.69 -1.44
N GLU A 123 -0.01 11.04 -2.37
CA GLU A 123 0.37 11.58 -3.68
C GLU A 123 1.13 12.92 -3.57
N ALA A 124 0.78 13.74 -2.57
CA ALA A 124 1.40 15.04 -2.32
C ALA A 124 2.85 14.96 -1.78
N ARG A 125 3.30 13.76 -1.39
CA ARG A 125 4.65 13.58 -0.82
C ARG A 125 5.73 13.63 -1.89
N THR A 126 6.76 14.42 -1.64
CA THR A 126 7.91 14.58 -2.55
C THR A 126 8.97 13.50 -2.37
N ASP A 127 9.02 12.86 -1.20
CA ASP A 127 10.01 11.85 -0.80
C ASP A 127 9.70 10.42 -1.29
N LEU A 128 8.62 10.23 -2.05
CA LEU A 128 8.27 8.94 -2.63
C LEU A 128 9.18 8.58 -3.82
N THR A 129 9.72 7.37 -3.77
CA THR A 129 10.43 6.80 -4.92
C THR A 129 9.49 6.67 -6.12
N PRO A 130 9.99 6.74 -7.37
CA PRO A 130 9.17 6.50 -8.56
C PRO A 130 8.40 5.19 -8.44
N ARG A 131 9.10 4.13 -8.03
CA ARG A 131 8.56 2.81 -7.65
C ARG A 131 7.29 2.88 -6.81
N PHE A 132 7.32 3.66 -5.75
CA PHE A 132 6.21 3.71 -4.80
C PHE A 132 5.06 4.56 -5.35
N ARG A 133 5.36 5.62 -6.09
CA ARG A 133 4.35 6.34 -6.88
C ARG A 133 3.69 5.41 -7.89
N GLU A 134 4.44 4.42 -8.38
CA GLU A 134 3.92 3.37 -9.24
C GLU A 134 2.80 2.57 -8.57
N LEU A 135 3.18 1.85 -7.52
CA LEU A 135 2.32 1.11 -6.62
C LEU A 135 1.07 1.91 -6.17
N LEU A 136 1.27 3.17 -5.79
CA LEU A 136 0.22 4.04 -5.28
C LEU A 136 -0.86 4.32 -6.34
N SER A 137 -0.49 4.69 -7.56
CA SER A 137 -1.48 4.95 -8.62
C SER A 137 -2.23 3.70 -9.02
N ALA A 138 -1.59 2.52 -9.02
CA ALA A 138 -2.28 1.26 -9.32
C ALA A 138 -3.37 0.98 -8.28
N SER A 139 -3.09 1.28 -7.01
CA SER A 139 -4.06 1.14 -5.91
C SER A 139 -5.20 2.16 -6.01
N LEU A 140 -4.89 3.42 -6.36
CA LEU A 140 -5.90 4.44 -6.60
C LEU A 140 -6.74 4.16 -7.87
N ALA A 141 -6.15 3.52 -8.88
CA ALA A 141 -6.89 3.04 -10.04
C ALA A 141 -7.90 1.97 -9.64
N MET A 142 -7.50 1.01 -8.80
CA MET A 142 -8.41 0.00 -8.26
C MET A 142 -9.57 0.64 -7.47
N VAL A 143 -9.27 1.61 -6.59
CA VAL A 143 -10.32 2.35 -5.86
C VAL A 143 -11.27 3.04 -6.85
N SER A 144 -10.74 3.75 -7.84
CA SER A 144 -11.56 4.45 -8.86
C SER A 144 -12.40 3.48 -9.68
N ALA A 145 -11.85 2.32 -10.03
CA ALA A 145 -12.53 1.28 -10.80
C ALA A 145 -13.67 0.65 -9.99
N MET A 146 -13.42 0.32 -8.72
CA MET A 146 -14.45 -0.20 -7.80
C MET A 146 -15.53 0.82 -7.47
N ASP A 147 -15.23 2.11 -7.55
CA ASP A 147 -16.17 3.21 -7.33
C ASP A 147 -16.91 3.63 -8.62
N GLY A 148 -16.70 2.92 -9.73
CA GLY A 148 -17.37 3.20 -11.01
C GLY A 148 -16.82 4.38 -11.80
N ARG A 149 -15.75 5.04 -11.32
CA ARG A 149 -15.07 6.15 -12.00
C ARG A 149 -14.10 5.63 -13.07
N VAL A 150 -14.64 4.97 -14.09
CA VAL A 150 -13.89 4.27 -15.14
C VAL A 150 -12.83 5.15 -15.80
N ALA A 151 -13.18 6.35 -16.27
CA ALA A 151 -12.24 7.24 -16.97
C ALA A 151 -11.05 7.66 -16.07
N LEU A 152 -11.28 7.84 -14.76
CA LEU A 152 -10.23 8.16 -13.81
C LEU A 152 -9.33 6.94 -13.55
N ALA A 153 -9.93 5.75 -13.44
CA ALA A 153 -9.19 4.50 -13.32
C ALA A 153 -8.27 4.29 -14.54
N GLU A 154 -8.79 4.40 -15.75
CA GLU A 154 -8.02 4.26 -17.01
C GLU A 154 -6.88 5.28 -17.10
N LYS A 155 -7.14 6.56 -16.74
CA LYS A 155 -6.10 7.58 -16.67
C LYS A 155 -4.97 7.18 -15.71
N ARG A 156 -5.30 6.54 -14.58
CA ARG A 156 -4.33 6.08 -13.58
C ARG A 156 -3.62 4.77 -13.96
N LEU A 157 -4.22 3.96 -14.84
CA LEU A 157 -3.69 2.70 -15.39
C LEU A 157 -2.75 2.93 -16.59
N SER A 158 -2.81 4.09 -17.24
CA SER A 158 -1.94 4.48 -18.37
C SER A 158 -0.43 4.46 -18.08
N VAL A 159 -0.06 4.14 -16.85
CA VAL A 159 1.32 4.00 -16.39
C VAL A 159 1.39 2.66 -15.66
N LYS A 160 2.32 1.76 -16.03
CA LYS A 160 3.15 0.89 -15.15
C LYS A 160 3.27 -0.58 -15.57
N THR A 161 4.36 -0.86 -16.27
CA THR A 161 5.06 -2.14 -16.14
C THR A 161 6.25 -1.95 -15.20
N TRP A 162 6.42 -2.87 -14.26
CA TRP A 162 7.62 -3.06 -13.48
C TRP A 162 8.59 -3.94 -14.28
N ASP A 163 9.72 -3.46 -14.77
CA ASP A 163 10.67 -4.29 -15.54
C ASP A 163 9.98 -5.16 -16.63
N GLY A 164 8.88 -4.65 -17.23
CA GLY A 164 8.04 -5.38 -18.20
C GLY A 164 6.87 -6.19 -17.60
N THR A 165 6.80 -6.37 -16.27
CA THR A 165 5.74 -7.09 -15.56
C THR A 165 4.66 -6.14 -15.02
N PRO A 166 3.38 -6.33 -15.35
CA PRO A 166 2.29 -5.52 -14.80
C PRO A 166 2.15 -5.67 -13.29
N HIS A 167 1.94 -4.56 -12.58
CA HIS A 167 1.69 -4.60 -11.13
C HIS A 167 0.34 -5.27 -10.84
N LEU A 168 0.27 -6.23 -9.90
CA LEU A 168 -0.94 -7.03 -9.64
C LEU A 168 -2.21 -6.18 -9.48
N MET A 169 -2.12 -5.08 -8.73
CA MET A 169 -3.26 -4.19 -8.47
C MET A 169 -3.70 -3.43 -9.74
N ALA A 170 -2.77 -3.13 -10.65
CA ALA A 170 -3.09 -2.53 -11.93
C ALA A 170 -3.81 -3.54 -12.85
N VAL A 171 -3.34 -4.79 -12.88
CA VAL A 171 -3.99 -5.87 -13.66
C VAL A 171 -5.42 -6.10 -13.17
N LEU A 172 -5.60 -6.24 -11.85
CA LEU A 172 -6.93 -6.43 -11.27
C LEU A 172 -7.85 -5.23 -11.57
N ALA A 173 -7.34 -4.00 -11.43
CA ALA A 173 -8.10 -2.79 -11.76
C ALA A 173 -8.47 -2.71 -13.24
N SER A 174 -7.60 -3.12 -14.17
CA SER A 174 -7.92 -3.25 -15.60
C SER A 174 -9.05 -4.25 -15.83
N GLY A 175 -9.00 -5.42 -15.17
CA GLY A 175 -10.09 -6.41 -15.22
C GLY A 175 -11.41 -5.86 -14.71
N VAL A 176 -11.40 -5.11 -13.60
CA VAL A 176 -12.58 -4.43 -13.05
C VAL A 176 -13.15 -3.39 -14.04
N VAL A 177 -12.28 -2.57 -14.62
CA VAL A 177 -12.67 -1.57 -15.64
C VAL A 177 -13.32 -2.25 -16.85
N ALA A 178 -12.72 -3.34 -17.34
CA ALA A 178 -13.25 -4.09 -18.47
C ALA A 178 -14.62 -4.72 -18.14
N CYS A 179 -14.80 -5.28 -16.93
CA CYS A 179 -16.10 -5.78 -16.45
C CYS A 179 -17.14 -4.65 -16.43
N ARG A 180 -16.81 -3.50 -15.84
CA ARG A 180 -17.74 -2.35 -15.74
C ARG A 180 -18.14 -1.77 -17.10
N THR A 181 -17.30 -1.94 -18.11
CA THR A 181 -17.55 -1.45 -19.47
C THR A 181 -18.12 -2.52 -20.40
N GLY A 182 -18.40 -3.73 -19.90
CA GLY A 182 -18.93 -4.83 -20.68
C GLY A 182 -17.93 -5.44 -21.68
N ARG A 183 -16.64 -5.16 -21.54
CA ARG A 183 -15.56 -5.74 -22.35
C ARG A 183 -15.17 -7.11 -21.80
N TRP A 184 -16.10 -8.04 -21.82
CA TRP A 184 -16.00 -9.33 -21.11
C TRP A 184 -14.81 -10.19 -21.52
N ALA A 185 -14.46 -10.22 -22.81
CA ALA A 185 -13.31 -10.98 -23.30
C ALA A 185 -11.97 -10.39 -22.80
N GLU A 186 -11.83 -9.06 -22.84
CA GLU A 186 -10.66 -8.36 -22.29
C GLU A 186 -10.58 -8.54 -20.77
N ALA A 187 -11.71 -8.44 -20.07
CA ALA A 187 -11.77 -8.67 -18.64
C ALA A 187 -11.26 -10.07 -18.27
N LEU A 188 -11.72 -11.11 -18.99
CA LEU A 188 -11.30 -12.49 -18.74
C LEU A 188 -9.80 -12.69 -18.99
N GLU A 189 -9.24 -12.06 -20.02
CA GLU A 189 -7.79 -12.07 -20.28
C GLU A 189 -7.00 -11.46 -19.11
N GLN A 190 -7.42 -10.29 -18.61
CA GLN A 190 -6.76 -9.63 -17.49
C GLN A 190 -6.87 -10.43 -16.19
N LEU A 191 -8.05 -10.98 -15.90
CA LEU A 191 -8.33 -11.71 -14.66
C LEU A 191 -7.61 -13.08 -14.62
N GLY A 192 -7.34 -13.67 -15.78
CA GLY A 192 -6.57 -14.91 -15.94
C GLY A 192 -5.04 -14.71 -15.89
N HIS A 193 -4.56 -13.48 -15.76
CA HIS A 193 -3.13 -13.19 -15.73
C HIS A 193 -2.46 -13.83 -14.49
N SER A 194 -1.31 -14.48 -14.68
CA SER A 194 -0.65 -15.30 -13.65
C SER A 194 -0.28 -14.53 -12.38
N SER A 195 0.04 -13.24 -12.47
CA SER A 195 0.35 -12.38 -11.32
C SER A 195 -0.81 -12.26 -10.32
N LEU A 196 -2.05 -12.54 -10.73
CA LEU A 196 -3.21 -12.49 -9.84
C LEU A 196 -3.39 -13.76 -8.99
N GLN A 197 -2.62 -14.82 -9.24
CA GLN A 197 -2.65 -16.05 -8.43
C GLN A 197 -2.14 -15.80 -6.99
N GLU A 198 -1.37 -14.74 -6.77
CA GLU A 198 -0.85 -14.34 -5.45
C GLU A 198 -1.88 -13.57 -4.61
N LEU A 199 -3.05 -13.25 -5.17
CA LEU A 199 -4.09 -12.54 -4.43
C LEU A 199 -4.61 -13.38 -3.25
N THR A 200 -4.90 -12.69 -2.15
CA THR A 200 -5.47 -13.28 -0.95
C THR A 200 -6.70 -12.47 -0.50
N GLY A 201 -7.48 -13.05 0.41
CA GLY A 201 -8.64 -12.38 1.01
C GLY A 201 -9.70 -11.90 0.00
N PRO A 202 -10.36 -10.78 0.29
CA PRO A 202 -11.43 -10.21 -0.54
C PRO A 202 -11.06 -9.93 -2.00
N LEU A 203 -9.81 -9.57 -2.30
CA LEU A 203 -9.38 -9.31 -3.69
C LEU A 203 -9.30 -10.60 -4.52
N ARG A 204 -8.92 -11.72 -3.89
CA ARG A 204 -8.97 -13.04 -4.55
C ARG A 204 -10.40 -13.43 -4.85
N GLY A 205 -11.29 -13.28 -3.87
CA GLY A 205 -12.72 -13.53 -4.04
C GLY A 205 -13.30 -12.68 -5.17
N LEU A 206 -12.98 -11.38 -5.20
CA LEU A 206 -13.40 -10.47 -6.25
C LEU A 206 -12.93 -10.95 -7.64
N ARG A 207 -11.65 -11.31 -7.79
CA ARG A 207 -11.11 -11.84 -9.05
C ARG A 207 -11.92 -13.06 -9.52
N GLU A 208 -12.11 -14.05 -8.66
CA GLU A 208 -12.82 -15.29 -8.97
C GLU A 208 -14.29 -15.04 -9.34
N ALA A 209 -14.96 -14.14 -8.62
CA ALA A 209 -16.33 -13.75 -8.92
C ALA A 209 -16.44 -13.01 -10.26
N LEU A 210 -15.52 -12.11 -10.56
CA LEU A 210 -15.49 -11.40 -11.85
C LEU A 210 -15.16 -12.35 -13.01
N GLU A 211 -14.27 -13.34 -12.82
CA GLU A 211 -14.02 -14.38 -13.83
C GLU A 211 -15.30 -15.16 -14.14
N ALA A 212 -16.00 -15.60 -13.09
CA ALA A 212 -17.27 -16.31 -13.24
C ALA A 212 -18.30 -15.43 -13.97
N TRP A 213 -18.42 -14.15 -13.57
CA TRP A 213 -19.36 -13.22 -14.19
C TRP A 213 -19.05 -12.98 -15.67
N CYS A 214 -17.78 -12.79 -16.03
CA CYS A 214 -17.35 -12.67 -17.42
C CYS A 214 -17.68 -13.93 -18.23
N GLN A 215 -17.45 -15.11 -17.66
CA GLN A 215 -17.78 -16.39 -18.31
C GLN A 215 -19.29 -16.51 -18.55
N GLU A 216 -20.14 -16.19 -17.57
CA GLU A 216 -21.60 -16.22 -17.78
C GLU A 216 -22.03 -15.30 -18.92
N HIS A 217 -21.46 -14.09 -19.02
CA HIS A 217 -21.77 -13.16 -20.10
C HIS A 217 -21.30 -13.63 -21.48
N LEU A 218 -20.21 -14.39 -21.55
CA LEU A 218 -19.65 -14.90 -22.80
C LEU A 218 -20.31 -16.19 -23.27
N THR A 219 -20.69 -17.09 -22.35
CA THR A 219 -21.19 -18.44 -22.69
C THR A 219 -22.67 -18.63 -22.40
N GLY A 220 -23.28 -17.79 -21.56
CA GLY A 220 -24.63 -17.98 -21.01
C GLY A 220 -24.73 -19.07 -19.93
N GLU A 221 -23.62 -19.75 -19.62
CA GLU A 221 -23.60 -20.78 -18.58
C GLU A 221 -23.46 -20.15 -17.20
N GLN A 222 -24.35 -20.52 -16.29
CA GLN A 222 -24.25 -20.06 -14.90
C GLN A 222 -23.06 -20.71 -14.18
N ARG A 223 -22.38 -19.94 -13.33
CA ARG A 223 -21.21 -20.34 -12.58
C ARG A 223 -21.42 -20.04 -11.08
N PRO A 224 -21.13 -20.99 -10.18
CA PRO A 224 -21.22 -20.73 -8.75
C PRO A 224 -20.12 -19.75 -8.33
N VAL A 225 -20.44 -18.91 -7.34
CA VAL A 225 -19.48 -17.97 -6.73
C VAL A 225 -19.51 -18.06 -5.22
N ASP A 226 -18.38 -17.76 -4.60
CA ASP A 226 -18.27 -17.65 -3.15
C ASP A 226 -18.40 -16.18 -2.74
N ALA A 227 -19.64 -15.77 -2.44
CA ALA A 227 -19.91 -14.41 -2.01
C ALA A 227 -19.21 -14.06 -0.69
N VAL A 228 -19.01 -15.03 0.20
CA VAL A 228 -18.30 -14.84 1.48
C VAL A 228 -16.84 -14.49 1.22
N ALA A 229 -16.20 -15.10 0.22
CA ALA A 229 -14.84 -14.76 -0.16
C ALA A 229 -14.70 -13.32 -0.69
N VAL A 230 -15.74 -12.74 -1.30
CA VAL A 230 -15.74 -11.36 -1.81
C VAL A 230 -16.05 -10.37 -0.68
N PHE A 231 -17.13 -10.60 0.07
CA PHE A 231 -17.50 -9.71 1.18
C PHE A 231 -16.45 -9.74 2.29
N GLY A 232 -15.88 -10.92 2.56
CA GLY A 232 -14.91 -11.13 3.63
C GLY A 232 -15.48 -10.70 4.97
N GLU A 233 -14.85 -9.69 5.57
CA GLU A 233 -15.26 -9.11 6.85
C GLU A 233 -16.13 -7.84 6.68
N ALA A 234 -16.45 -7.43 5.45
CA ALA A 234 -17.30 -6.29 5.16
C ALA A 234 -18.78 -6.72 4.99
N SER A 235 -19.72 -5.84 5.37
CA SER A 235 -21.15 -6.05 5.08
C SER A 235 -21.41 -5.94 3.57
N PRO A 236 -22.33 -6.74 3.00
CA PRO A 236 -22.76 -6.60 1.61
C PRO A 236 -23.19 -5.17 1.24
N ASP A 237 -23.84 -4.47 2.17
CA ASP A 237 -24.36 -3.10 1.97
C ASP A 237 -23.26 -2.11 1.54
N VAL A 238 -22.03 -2.32 2.03
CA VAL A 238 -20.89 -1.44 1.73
C VAL A 238 -20.50 -1.56 0.25
N LEU A 239 -20.46 -2.79 -0.27
CA LEU A 239 -20.15 -3.03 -1.68
C LEU A 239 -21.32 -2.68 -2.59
N GLU A 240 -22.55 -2.89 -2.12
CA GLU A 240 -23.78 -2.58 -2.86
C GLU A 240 -23.87 -1.09 -3.20
N ALA A 241 -23.48 -0.21 -2.27
CA ALA A 241 -23.41 1.22 -2.51
C ALA A 241 -22.49 1.63 -3.67
N CYS A 242 -21.48 0.80 -4.00
CA CYS A 242 -20.50 1.08 -5.04
C CYS A 242 -20.76 0.28 -6.33
N TRP A 243 -21.31 -0.94 -6.22
CA TRP A 243 -21.53 -1.83 -7.35
C TRP A 243 -22.73 -2.77 -7.12
N PRO A 244 -23.96 -2.26 -7.24
CA PRO A 244 -25.17 -3.02 -6.92
C PRO A 244 -25.38 -4.23 -7.84
N GLU A 245 -25.00 -4.12 -9.12
CA GLU A 245 -25.11 -5.22 -10.09
C GLU A 245 -24.21 -6.41 -9.70
N LEU A 246 -23.00 -6.12 -9.21
CA LEU A 246 -22.08 -7.16 -8.73
C LEU A 246 -22.65 -7.86 -7.49
N VAL A 247 -23.18 -7.10 -6.52
CA VAL A 247 -23.77 -7.69 -5.30
C VAL A 247 -24.96 -8.57 -5.63
N THR A 248 -25.83 -8.12 -6.55
CA THR A 248 -26.96 -8.92 -7.04
C THR A 248 -26.48 -10.26 -7.62
N PHE A 249 -25.49 -10.21 -8.51
CA PHE A 249 -24.87 -11.40 -9.09
C PHE A 249 -24.31 -12.35 -8.02
N LEU A 250 -23.58 -11.82 -7.04
CA LEU A 250 -22.98 -12.62 -5.96
C LEU A 250 -24.03 -13.34 -5.11
N LEU A 251 -25.10 -12.64 -4.74
CA LEU A 251 -26.16 -13.21 -3.89
C LEU A 251 -26.98 -14.26 -4.66
N GLU A 252 -27.33 -14.00 -5.91
CA GLU A 252 -28.06 -14.97 -6.74
C GLU A 252 -27.28 -16.28 -6.97
N ARG A 253 -25.97 -16.16 -7.21
CA ARG A 253 -25.13 -17.31 -7.56
C ARG A 253 -24.59 -18.06 -6.34
N SER A 254 -24.47 -17.41 -5.19
CA SER A 254 -24.13 -18.09 -3.93
C SER A 254 -25.31 -18.87 -3.34
N GLY A 255 -26.53 -18.30 -3.33
CA GLY A 255 -27.72 -18.95 -2.77
C GLY A 255 -28.12 -20.25 -3.51
N ARG A 256 -27.79 -20.38 -4.80
CA ARG A 256 -28.04 -21.62 -5.56
C ARG A 256 -27.09 -22.77 -5.21
N ARG A 257 -25.93 -22.49 -4.63
CA ARG A 257 -25.00 -23.52 -4.16
C ARG A 257 -25.58 -24.34 -3.01
N GLU A 258 -26.41 -23.71 -2.17
CA GLU A 258 -27.11 -24.37 -1.06
C GLU A 258 -28.35 -25.14 -1.54
N ALA A 259 -29.03 -24.67 -2.60
CA ALA A 259 -30.22 -25.33 -3.15
C ALA A 259 -29.91 -26.57 -4.02
N GLY A 260 -28.70 -26.68 -4.57
CA GLY A 260 -28.26 -27.83 -5.37
C GLY A 260 -27.61 -28.98 -4.58
N ALA A 261 -27.59 -28.89 -3.25
CA ALA A 261 -27.02 -29.89 -2.33
C ALA A 261 -28.09 -30.74 -1.60
N LEU A 262 -29.35 -30.69 -2.05
CA LEU A 262 -30.46 -31.54 -1.62
C LEU A 262 -30.92 -32.43 -2.78
#